data_AF-A0A8B7XWG4-F1
#
_entry.id   AF-A0A8B7XWG4-F1
#
_cell.length_a   1.000
_cell.length_b   1.000
_cell.length_c   1.000
_cell.angle_alpha   90.00
_cell.angle_beta   90.00
_cell.angle_gamma   90.00
#
_symmetry.space_group_name_H-M   'P 1'
#
loop_
_entity.id
_entity.type
_entity.pdbx_description
1 polymer ?
#
loop_
_entity_poly.entity_id
_entity_poly.type
_entity_poly.pdbx_seq_one_letter_code
_entity_poly.pdbx_strand_id
1 'polypeptide(L)'
;MKMAADVEQEEKSEIVEVFATKNRGRGVRVTKDVKAGTLLLTEKPFEFVLQNTERGYYCDQCLTKRDEILHKCSACKFAYYCNKDCQRAAWTSHKLECEGISRVTPNVPSDHIRLMGRLWRKRKKQQAPALNGSSTFPTHIDQLQSGTLVKALCKSNISAFKILLLHAAVLE
;
A
#
# COMPACT_ATOMS: atom_id res chain seq x y z
N MET A 1 17.93 26.90 -2.59
CA MET A 1 16.82 26.64 -3.55
C MET A 1 15.72 25.88 -2.83
N LYS A 2 14.56 26.50 -2.61
CA LYS A 2 13.40 25.86 -1.99
C LYS A 2 12.75 24.96 -3.04
N MET A 3 12.70 23.65 -2.80
CA MET A 3 11.79 22.77 -3.55
C MET A 3 10.45 22.80 -2.84
N ALA A 4 9.44 23.35 -3.53
CA ALA A 4 8.07 23.34 -3.06
C ALA A 4 7.60 21.89 -2.93
N ALA A 5 7.00 21.57 -1.79
CA ALA A 5 6.20 20.37 -1.65
C ALA A 5 4.89 20.67 -2.38
N ASP A 6 4.69 20.05 -3.54
CA ASP A 6 3.42 20.10 -4.25
C ASP A 6 2.36 19.45 -3.35
N VAL A 7 1.50 20.30 -2.78
CA VAL A 7 0.27 19.89 -2.12
C VAL A 7 -0.64 19.39 -3.24
N GLU A 8 -0.71 18.07 -3.45
CA GLU A 8 -1.68 17.46 -4.34
C GLU A 8 -3.08 17.80 -3.79
N GLN A 9 -3.75 18.78 -4.42
CA GLN A 9 -5.14 19.13 -4.10
C GLN A 9 -6.03 17.94 -4.48
N GLU A 10 -6.73 17.40 -3.49
CA GLU A 10 -7.67 16.29 -3.62
C GLU A 10 -8.90 16.79 -4.41
N GLU A 11 -8.90 16.55 -5.72
CA GLU A 11 -9.96 16.97 -6.63
C GLU A 11 -11.22 16.13 -6.34
N LYS A 12 -12.14 16.69 -5.57
CA LYS A 12 -13.41 16.04 -5.21
C LYS A 12 -14.25 15.83 -6.48
N SER A 13 -14.35 14.59 -6.95
CA SER A 13 -15.20 14.24 -8.10
C SER A 13 -16.66 14.59 -7.79
N GLU A 14 -17.23 15.50 -8.59
CA GLU A 14 -18.61 15.97 -8.45
C GLU A 14 -19.65 14.87 -8.74
N ILE A 15 -19.25 13.80 -9.46
CA ILE A 15 -20.12 12.74 -9.96
C ILE A 15 -20.38 11.66 -8.90
N VAL A 16 -19.44 11.47 -7.96
CA VAL A 16 -19.50 10.40 -6.96
C VAL A 16 -19.43 10.94 -5.55
N GLU A 17 -20.20 10.34 -4.64
CA GLU A 17 -20.15 10.67 -3.22
C GLU A 17 -20.08 9.42 -2.34
N VAL A 18 -19.50 9.60 -1.15
CA VAL A 18 -19.46 8.58 -0.10
C VAL A 18 -20.71 8.71 0.77
N PHE A 19 -21.38 7.59 1.01
CA PHE A 19 -22.58 7.54 1.87
C PHE A 19 -22.47 6.42 2.91
N ALA A 20 -23.19 6.55 4.02
CA ALA A 20 -23.29 5.52 5.04
C ALA A 20 -24.43 4.55 4.74
N THR A 21 -24.20 3.27 4.98
CA THR A 21 -25.21 2.21 4.89
C THR A 21 -25.53 1.70 6.29
N LYS A 22 -26.76 1.20 6.49
CA LYS A 22 -27.20 0.69 7.80
C LYS A 22 -26.36 -0.50 8.27
N ASN A 23 -26.04 -1.45 7.37
CA ASN A 23 -25.45 -2.75 7.73
C ASN A 23 -24.19 -3.12 6.92
N ARG A 24 -23.62 -2.21 6.11
CA ARG A 24 -22.47 -2.51 5.23
C ARG A 24 -21.35 -1.44 5.30
N GLY A 25 -21.36 -0.59 6.33
CA GLY A 25 -20.37 0.49 6.47
C GLY A 25 -20.57 1.60 5.43
N ARG A 26 -19.48 2.04 4.79
CA ARG A 26 -19.50 3.14 3.80
C ARG A 26 -19.61 2.59 2.38
N GLY A 27 -20.36 3.27 1.53
CA GLY A 27 -20.47 2.98 0.10
C GLY A 27 -20.16 4.21 -0.75
N VAL A 28 -20.01 3.99 -2.06
CA VAL A 28 -19.87 5.06 -3.06
C VAL A 28 -21.08 4.99 -3.98
N ARG A 29 -21.70 6.13 -4.29
CA ARG A 29 -22.81 6.23 -5.25
C ARG A 29 -22.63 7.40 -6.19
N VAL A 30 -23.29 7.37 -7.34
CA VAL A 30 -23.38 8.52 -8.24
C VAL A 30 -24.44 9.51 -7.76
N THR A 31 -24.19 10.80 -7.96
CA THR A 31 -25.10 11.90 -7.57
C THR A 31 -26.02 12.34 -8.72
N LYS A 32 -25.73 11.91 -9.95
CA LYS A 32 -26.46 12.24 -11.18
C LYS A 32 -26.46 11.06 -12.16
N ASP A 33 -27.33 11.11 -13.16
CA ASP A 33 -27.39 10.11 -14.22
C ASP A 33 -26.09 10.05 -15.03
N VAL A 34 -25.60 8.84 -15.27
CA VAL A 34 -24.35 8.57 -16.02
C VAL A 34 -24.61 7.62 -17.18
N LYS A 35 -23.99 7.90 -18.33
CA LYS A 35 -24.09 7.04 -19.52
C LYS A 35 -23.06 5.91 -19.45
N ALA A 36 -23.34 4.78 -20.12
CA ALA A 36 -22.37 3.71 -20.28
C ALA A 36 -21.06 4.23 -20.92
N GLY A 37 -19.91 3.83 -20.36
CA GLY A 37 -18.59 4.31 -20.78
C GLY A 37 -18.10 5.58 -20.08
N THR A 38 -18.87 6.18 -19.17
CA THR A 38 -18.44 7.36 -18.41
C THR A 38 -17.37 7.00 -17.37
N LEU A 39 -16.26 7.74 -17.34
CA LEU A 39 -15.24 7.64 -16.30
C LEU A 39 -15.72 8.32 -15.00
N LEU A 40 -15.89 7.54 -13.93
CA LEU A 40 -16.44 8.04 -12.65
C LEU A 40 -15.36 8.55 -11.69
N LEU A 41 -14.21 7.89 -11.67
CA LEU A 41 -13.11 8.17 -10.75
C LEU A 41 -11.78 7.77 -11.39
N THR A 42 -10.75 8.58 -11.17
CA THR A 42 -9.35 8.20 -11.40
C THR A 42 -8.58 8.56 -10.14
N GLU A 43 -7.78 7.63 -9.64
CA GLU A 43 -6.98 7.85 -8.45
C GLU A 43 -5.59 7.26 -8.67
N LYS A 44 -4.57 7.95 -8.17
CA LYS A 44 -3.23 7.38 -8.10
C LYS A 44 -3.18 6.38 -6.94
N PRO A 45 -2.57 5.20 -7.11
CA PRO A 45 -2.44 4.26 -6.01
C PRO A 45 -1.67 4.89 -4.86
N PHE A 46 -2.16 4.71 -3.63
CA PHE A 46 -1.47 5.20 -2.44
C PHE A 46 -0.05 4.64 -2.37
N GLU A 47 0.14 3.34 -2.59
CA GLU A 47 1.42 2.70 -2.87
C GLU A 47 1.17 1.45 -3.71
N PHE A 48 2.23 0.97 -4.37
CA PHE A 48 2.19 -0.28 -5.12
C PHE A 48 3.56 -0.96 -5.09
N VAL A 49 3.59 -2.24 -5.46
CA VAL A 49 4.81 -3.01 -5.73
C VAL A 49 4.58 -3.86 -6.98
N LEU A 50 5.62 -4.04 -7.79
CA LEU A 50 5.60 -5.02 -8.86
C LEU A 50 5.78 -6.42 -8.26
N GLN A 51 5.03 -7.39 -8.77
CA GLN A 51 5.15 -8.79 -8.37
C GLN A 51 6.56 -9.33 -8.63
N ASN A 52 7.09 -10.13 -7.71
CA ASN A 52 8.43 -10.68 -7.79
C ASN A 52 8.65 -11.51 -9.08
N THR A 53 7.59 -12.14 -9.59
CA THR A 53 7.59 -12.97 -10.81
C THR A 53 7.65 -12.16 -12.10
N GLU A 54 7.23 -10.89 -12.08
CA GLU A 54 7.10 -10.02 -13.25
C GLU A 54 8.33 -9.12 -13.47
N ARG A 55 9.34 -9.24 -12.61
CA ARG A 55 10.56 -8.42 -12.67
C ARG A 55 11.36 -8.70 -13.93
N GLY A 56 11.88 -7.65 -14.54
CA GLY A 56 12.63 -7.72 -15.79
C GLY A 56 11.75 -7.61 -17.03
N TYR A 57 10.45 -7.89 -16.93
CA TYR A 57 9.47 -7.67 -18.00
C TYR A 57 8.72 -6.33 -17.84
N TYR A 58 8.51 -5.90 -16.60
CA TYR A 58 7.81 -4.65 -16.29
C TYR A 58 8.72 -3.69 -15.52
N CYS A 59 8.50 -2.39 -15.74
CA CYS A 59 9.14 -1.34 -14.96
C CYS A 59 8.57 -1.27 -13.55
N ASP A 60 9.43 -1.31 -12.52
CA ASP A 60 9.07 -1.19 -11.10
C ASP A 60 8.46 0.17 -10.72
N GLN A 61 8.47 1.16 -11.63
CA GLN A 61 7.90 2.48 -11.41
C GLN A 61 6.60 2.74 -12.18
N CYS A 62 6.61 2.57 -13.51
CA CYS A 62 5.44 2.91 -14.34
C CYS A 62 4.57 1.70 -14.66
N LEU A 63 4.98 0.49 -14.24
CA LEU A 63 4.28 -0.77 -14.45
C LEU A 63 4.01 -1.10 -15.93
N THR A 64 4.70 -0.43 -16.85
CA THR A 64 4.60 -0.71 -18.28
C THR A 64 5.48 -1.92 -18.61
N LYS A 65 4.91 -2.89 -19.32
CA LYS A 65 5.67 -3.98 -19.94
C LYS A 65 6.59 -3.42 -21.01
N ARG A 66 7.82 -3.90 -21.08
CA ARG A 66 8.75 -3.58 -22.17
C ARG A 66 9.24 -4.86 -22.81
N ASP A 67 9.32 -4.85 -24.13
CA ASP A 67 9.97 -5.91 -24.89
C ASP A 67 11.50 -5.69 -24.95
N GLU A 68 11.93 -4.45 -24.69
CA GLU A 68 13.33 -4.06 -24.56
C GLU A 68 13.92 -4.43 -23.19
N ILE A 69 15.25 -4.56 -23.12
CA ILE A 69 15.98 -4.85 -21.89
C ILE A 69 15.87 -3.66 -20.93
N LEU A 70 15.25 -3.89 -19.77
CA LEU A 70 15.13 -2.88 -18.72
C LEU A 70 16.44 -2.62 -17.98
N HIS A 71 16.61 -1.38 -17.51
CA HIS A 71 17.75 -0.98 -16.69
C HIS A 71 17.58 -1.46 -15.25
N LYS A 72 18.51 -2.32 -14.81
CA LYS A 72 18.57 -2.84 -13.46
C LYS A 72 19.15 -1.82 -12.48
N CYS A 73 18.54 -1.70 -11.30
CA CYS A 73 19.12 -0.92 -10.20
C CYS A 73 20.52 -1.46 -9.85
N SER A 74 21.53 -0.60 -9.90
CA SER A 74 22.92 -1.00 -9.71
C SER A 74 23.24 -1.45 -8.29
N ALA A 75 22.50 -0.96 -7.29
CA ALA A 75 22.73 -1.28 -5.89
C ALA A 75 22.11 -2.63 -5.50
N CYS A 76 20.79 -2.77 -5.59
CA CYS A 76 20.10 -3.99 -5.14
C CYS A 76 20.05 -5.10 -6.18
N LYS A 77 20.35 -4.79 -7.46
CA LYS A 77 20.21 -5.72 -8.61
C LYS A 77 18.82 -6.34 -8.80
N PHE A 78 17.82 -5.82 -8.09
CA PHE A 78 16.50 -6.42 -7.96
C PHE A 78 15.42 -5.68 -8.77
N ALA A 79 15.38 -4.35 -8.70
CA ALA A 79 14.40 -3.51 -9.39
C ALA A 79 14.86 -3.17 -10.82
N TYR A 80 13.90 -3.04 -11.73
CA TYR A 80 14.10 -2.77 -13.15
C TYR A 80 13.29 -1.55 -13.61
N TYR A 81 13.88 -0.73 -14.47
CA TYR A 81 13.28 0.54 -14.91
C TYR A 81 13.40 0.73 -16.42
N CYS A 82 12.44 1.42 -17.02
CA CYS A 82 12.49 1.80 -18.44
C CYS A 82 13.74 2.63 -18.75
N ASN A 83 14.11 3.55 -17.85
CA ASN A 83 15.19 4.51 -18.02
C ASN A 83 15.54 5.17 -16.66
N LYS A 84 16.51 6.09 -16.68
CA LYS A 84 16.96 6.85 -15.51
C LYS A 84 15.84 7.68 -14.87
N ASP A 85 14.86 8.12 -15.63
CA ASP A 85 13.77 8.95 -15.10
C ASP A 85 12.77 8.12 -14.29
N CYS A 86 12.41 6.92 -14.77
CA CYS A 86 11.66 5.96 -13.98
C CYS A 86 12.42 5.55 -12.70
N GLN A 87 13.74 5.36 -12.79
CA GLN A 87 14.56 5.04 -11.61
C GLN A 87 14.57 6.18 -10.57
N ARG A 88 14.72 7.43 -11.02
CA ARG A 88 14.68 8.62 -10.16
C ARG A 88 13.30 8.80 -9.51
N ALA A 89 12.23 8.67 -10.28
CA ALA A 89 10.87 8.79 -9.79
C ALA A 89 10.55 7.70 -8.74
N ALA A 90 11.06 6.49 -8.90
CA ALA A 90 10.92 5.40 -7.93
C ALA A 90 11.74 5.61 -6.65
N TRP A 91 12.74 6.49 -6.64
CA TRP A 91 13.74 6.51 -5.57
C TRP A 91 13.15 6.83 -4.19
N THR A 92 12.09 7.64 -4.13
CA THR A 92 11.42 8.02 -2.88
C THR A 92 10.83 6.83 -2.12
N SER A 93 10.32 5.82 -2.84
CA SER A 93 9.79 4.57 -2.29
C SER A 93 10.85 3.46 -2.28
N HIS A 94 11.57 3.28 -3.40
CA HIS A 94 12.54 2.21 -3.58
C HIS A 94 13.76 2.34 -2.65
N LYS A 95 14.25 3.56 -2.35
CA LYS A 95 15.41 3.75 -1.45
C LYS A 95 15.24 3.04 -0.11
N LEU A 96 14.01 2.99 0.38
CA LEU A 96 13.66 2.43 1.70
C LEU A 96 13.71 0.90 1.74
N GLU A 97 13.65 0.24 0.59
CA GLU A 97 13.75 -1.22 0.45
C GLU A 97 15.06 -1.66 -0.22
N CYS A 98 15.70 -0.78 -1.01
CA CYS A 98 16.86 -1.11 -1.85
C CYS A 98 17.99 -1.78 -1.07
N GLU A 99 18.42 -1.16 0.04
CA GLU A 99 19.49 -1.69 0.88
C GLU A 99 19.09 -3.02 1.54
N GLY A 100 17.85 -3.09 2.04
CA GLY A 100 17.31 -4.30 2.66
C GLY A 100 17.29 -5.48 1.70
N ILE A 101 16.79 -5.26 0.49
CA ILE A 101 16.77 -6.28 -0.58
C ILE A 101 18.18 -6.72 -0.95
N SER A 102 19.12 -5.78 -1.08
CA SER A 102 20.51 -6.09 -1.41
C SER A 102 21.16 -7.04 -0.39
N ARG A 103 20.84 -6.89 0.91
CA ARG A 103 21.41 -7.72 1.98
C ARG A 103 20.84 -9.14 2.02
N VAL A 104 19.60 -9.32 1.59
CA VAL A 104 18.90 -10.61 1.69
C VAL A 104 18.85 -11.38 0.38
N THR A 105 19.30 -10.79 -0.73
CA THR A 105 19.38 -11.46 -2.04
C THR A 105 20.24 -12.74 -1.92
N PRO A 106 19.79 -13.89 -2.47
CA PRO A 106 18.65 -14.09 -3.37
C PRO A 106 17.28 -14.28 -2.70
N ASN A 107 17.20 -14.32 -1.37
CA ASN A 107 15.98 -14.52 -0.58
C ASN A 107 15.15 -13.23 -0.48
N VAL A 108 14.52 -12.84 -1.59
CA VAL A 108 13.68 -11.63 -1.66
C VAL A 108 12.39 -11.82 -0.84
N PRO A 109 11.98 -10.85 -0.01
CA PRO A 109 10.67 -10.86 0.64
C PRO A 109 9.51 -10.97 -0.36
N SER A 110 8.40 -11.57 0.05
CA SER A 110 7.21 -11.67 -0.78
C SER A 110 6.59 -10.30 -1.09
N ASP A 111 5.80 -10.23 -2.18
CA ASP A 111 5.17 -9.00 -2.66
C ASP A 111 4.37 -8.28 -1.58
N HIS A 112 3.60 -9.04 -0.80
CA HIS A 112 2.82 -8.50 0.31
C HIS A 112 3.70 -7.85 1.38
N ILE A 113 4.81 -8.47 1.77
CA ILE A 113 5.74 -7.93 2.76
C ILE A 113 6.40 -6.64 2.24
N ARG A 114 6.77 -6.62 0.96
CA ARG A 114 7.30 -5.40 0.30
C ARG A 114 6.27 -4.27 0.31
N LEU A 115 5.01 -4.58 -0.05
CA LEU A 115 3.92 -3.60 -0.05
C LEU A 115 3.65 -3.05 1.36
N MET A 116 3.54 -3.92 2.37
CA MET A 116 3.36 -3.50 3.76
C MET A 116 4.50 -2.59 4.23
N GLY A 117 5.74 -2.91 3.84
CA GLY A 117 6.90 -2.07 4.11
C GLY A 117 6.79 -0.67 3.48
N ARG A 118 6.27 -0.54 2.25
CA ARG A 118 6.04 0.75 1.59
C ARG A 118 4.90 1.53 2.27
N LEU A 119 3.77 0.89 2.55
CA LEU A 119 2.61 1.49 3.20
C LEU A 119 2.95 2.07 4.58
N TRP A 120 3.61 1.28 5.42
CA TRP A 120 4.00 1.69 6.78
C TRP A 120 4.89 2.95 6.75
N ARG A 121 5.85 3.00 5.81
CA ARG A 121 6.77 4.13 5.70
C ARG A 121 6.12 5.38 5.09
N LYS A 122 5.21 5.23 4.11
CA LYS A 122 4.48 6.38 3.55
C LYS A 122 3.58 7.04 4.60
N ARG A 123 2.87 6.24 5.40
CA ARG A 123 2.03 6.77 6.49
C ARG A 123 2.79 7.55 7.54
N LYS A 124 3.96 7.08 7.97
CA LYS A 124 4.81 7.83 8.91
C LYS A 124 5.22 9.21 8.38
N LYS A 125 5.30 9.40 7.05
CA LYS A 125 5.57 10.70 6.45
C LYS A 125 4.34 11.62 6.40
N GLN A 126 3.13 11.07 6.42
CA GLN A 126 1.87 11.83 6.40
C GLN A 126 1.30 12.13 7.80
N GLN A 127 1.75 11.43 8.84
CA GLN A 127 1.36 11.71 10.22
C GLN A 127 2.21 12.86 10.82
N ALA A 128 1.85 14.09 10.45
CA ALA A 128 2.03 15.33 11.22
C ALA A 128 1.11 16.43 10.61
N PRO A 129 0.32 17.22 11.37
CA PRO A 129 -0.26 17.05 12.70
C PRO A 129 -1.70 16.46 12.65
N ALA A 130 -2.27 16.14 13.81
CA ALA A 130 -3.63 15.62 13.96
C ALA A 130 -4.67 16.54 13.28
N LEU A 131 -5.40 16.03 12.29
CA LEU A 131 -6.53 16.72 11.70
C LEU A 131 -7.83 16.16 12.26
N ASN A 132 -8.49 17.00 13.05
CA ASN A 132 -9.87 16.86 13.45
C ASN A 132 -10.76 16.72 12.21
N GLY A 133 -11.77 15.86 12.32
CA GLY A 133 -12.41 15.21 11.17
C GLY A 133 -12.89 16.13 10.05
N SER A 134 -12.61 15.72 8.81
CA SER A 134 -13.44 15.93 7.63
C SER A 134 -12.83 15.20 6.43
N SER A 135 -13.67 14.47 5.69
CA SER A 135 -13.62 14.18 4.25
C SER A 135 -12.57 13.28 3.57
N THR A 136 -11.58 12.68 4.21
CA THR A 136 -10.69 11.71 3.53
C THR A 136 -11.21 10.27 3.65
N PHE A 137 -10.99 9.42 2.63
CA PHE A 137 -11.23 7.96 2.75
C PHE A 137 -10.26 7.39 3.81
N PRO A 138 -10.71 7.04 5.02
CA PRO A 138 -9.85 6.39 5.99
C PRO A 138 -9.63 4.98 5.48
N THR A 139 -8.42 4.73 5.02
CA THR A 139 -7.92 3.37 4.82
C THR A 139 -8.22 2.57 6.09
N HIS A 140 -8.76 1.36 5.95
CA HIS A 140 -9.38 0.50 6.96
C HIS A 140 -8.55 0.21 8.25
N ILE A 141 -7.36 0.79 8.38
CA ILE A 141 -6.42 0.61 9.50
C ILE A 141 -6.70 1.54 10.68
N ASP A 142 -7.46 2.63 10.53
CA ASP A 142 -7.81 3.46 11.70
C ASP A 142 -8.69 2.68 12.70
N GLN A 143 -9.41 1.64 12.24
CA GLN A 143 -10.12 0.68 13.09
C GLN A 143 -9.21 -0.38 13.73
N LEU A 144 -8.00 -0.62 13.19
CA LEU A 144 -6.99 -1.45 13.86
C LEU A 144 -6.29 -0.67 14.98
N GLN A 145 -6.25 0.66 14.88
CA GLN A 145 -5.72 1.55 15.91
C GLN A 145 -6.74 1.88 17.00
N SER A 146 -8.05 1.66 16.79
CA SER A 146 -9.03 1.55 17.88
C SER A 146 -8.90 0.22 18.64
N GLY A 147 -7.68 -0.10 19.08
CA GLY A 147 -7.34 -0.29 20.50
C GLY A 147 -8.15 -1.21 21.42
N THR A 148 -9.13 -1.98 20.95
CA THR A 148 -9.93 -2.86 21.83
C THR A 148 -9.50 -4.33 21.67
N LEU A 149 -9.12 -4.78 20.47
CA LEU A 149 -8.69 -6.18 20.24
C LEU A 149 -7.19 -6.44 20.48
N VAL A 150 -6.30 -5.50 20.11
CA VAL A 150 -4.84 -5.69 20.29
C VAL A 150 -4.44 -5.59 21.77
N LYS A 151 -5.12 -4.75 22.56
CA LYS A 151 -4.88 -4.65 24.01
C LYS A 151 -5.37 -5.89 24.78
N ALA A 152 -6.38 -6.61 24.26
CA ALA A 152 -6.81 -7.88 24.83
C ALA A 152 -5.78 -8.99 24.54
N LEU A 153 -5.24 -9.05 23.32
CA LEU A 153 -4.28 -10.08 22.90
C LEU A 153 -2.88 -9.90 23.51
N CYS A 154 -2.47 -8.69 23.86
CA CYS A 154 -1.15 -8.42 24.47
C CYS A 154 -1.15 -8.52 26.02
N LYS A 155 -2.30 -8.74 26.67
CA LYS A 155 -2.41 -8.92 28.13
C LYS A 155 -2.69 -10.38 28.55
N SER A 156 -2.88 -11.28 27.59
CA SER A 156 -3.05 -12.70 27.87
C SER A 156 -1.71 -13.41 27.72
N ASN A 157 -1.24 -13.93 28.83
CA ASN A 157 0.02 -14.65 29.05
C ASN A 157 0.36 -15.64 27.92
N ILE A 158 1.57 -15.53 27.35
CA ILE A 158 2.11 -16.34 26.23
C ILE A 158 2.24 -17.85 26.57
N SER A 159 1.99 -18.25 27.81
CA SER A 159 1.92 -19.66 28.21
C SER A 159 0.65 -20.39 27.74
N ALA A 160 -0.46 -19.67 27.48
CA ALA A 160 -1.75 -20.30 27.17
C ALA A 160 -1.90 -20.79 25.71
N PHE A 161 -1.02 -20.34 24.79
CA PHE A 161 -1.14 -20.69 23.37
C PHE A 161 -0.55 -22.06 23.00
N LYS A 162 0.15 -22.73 23.92
CA LYS A 162 0.72 -24.07 23.71
C LYS A 162 -0.22 -25.22 24.14
N ILE A 163 -1.36 -24.91 24.78
CA ILE A 163 -2.29 -25.93 25.31
C ILE A 163 -3.54 -26.11 24.42
N LEU A 164 -3.91 -25.14 23.58
CA LEU A 164 -5.14 -25.24 22.78
C LEU A 164 -4.98 -25.91 21.40
N LEU A 165 -3.76 -26.31 21.01
CA LEU A 165 -3.49 -27.01 19.75
C LEU A 165 -3.32 -28.53 19.90
N LEU A 166 -3.61 -29.10 21.08
CA LEU A 166 -3.47 -30.53 21.36
C LEU A 166 -4.79 -31.27 21.65
N HIS A 167 -5.96 -30.63 21.58
CA HIS A 167 -7.26 -31.27 21.86
C HIS A 167 -8.28 -31.25 20.70
N ALA A 168 -7.88 -30.92 19.47
CA ALA A 168 -8.74 -31.07 18.29
C ALA A 168 -8.22 -32.10 17.28
N ALA A 169 -7.39 -33.04 17.75
CA ALA A 169 -6.83 -34.14 16.96
C ALA A 169 -6.84 -35.47 17.74
N VAL A 170 -7.97 -35.79 18.39
CA VAL A 170 -8.40 -37.14 18.81
C VAL A 170 -9.93 -37.05 18.79
N LEU A 171 -10.60 -37.48 17.72
CA LEU A 171 -11.26 -38.79 17.60
C LEU A 171 -12.25 -39.06 18.76
N GLU A 172 -13.53 -39.15 18.35
CA GLU A 172 -14.78 -39.42 19.10
C GLU A 172 -15.39 -38.28 19.95
#